data_AF-A0AAE1N9R1-F1
#
_entry.id   AF-A0AAE1N9R1-F1
#
_cell.length_a   1.000
_cell.length_b   1.000
_cell.length_c   1.000
_cell.angle_alpha   90.00
_cell.angle_beta   90.00
_cell.angle_gamma   90.00
#
_symmetry.space_group_name_H-M   'P 1'
#
loop_
_entity.id
_entity.type
_entity.pdbx_description
1 polymer ?
#
loop_
_entity_poly.entity_id
_entity_poly.type
_entity_poly.pdbx_seq_one_letter_code
_entity_poly.pdbx_strand_id
1 'polypeptide(L)'
;MARNEEKAQSMLNRYIALKAEEKKKPKERRPYLASECRDLAEADKWRQQIMREIGRKVAEIQNEGLGEHRLRDLNDEINKLIREKGHWERRIIELGGPNYTKHSAKMTDLEGNIVDVPNPGGRGPGYRYFGAAKKLPGVRELFEKPPELRKRRTRYDIYKRIDASYYGYRDDEDGILERLEGPAEEKMRREAVEEWNRLEEIRKEARKSVKSGEVVTLSATAAARELLHEEEEDVVEEERKKEREMRENLEENERQFVVHVPLPDEKEIERMVLEKKKMELLDKYVSDGLLEEQNEVKSMLNIQK
;
A
#
# COMPACT_ATOMS: atom_id res chain seq x y z
N MET A 1 -2.43 23.65 -65.32
CA MET A 1 -3.67 23.51 -64.52
C MET A 1 -3.56 24.43 -63.31
N ALA A 2 -4.50 25.35 -63.11
CA ALA A 2 -4.53 26.25 -61.95
C ALA A 2 -4.56 25.47 -60.63
N ARG A 3 -3.94 26.02 -59.57
CA ARG A 3 -3.92 25.40 -58.24
C ARG A 3 -5.34 25.32 -57.68
N ASN A 4 -5.61 24.34 -56.80
CA ASN A 4 -6.95 24.16 -56.21
C ASN A 4 -7.47 25.42 -55.48
N GLU A 5 -6.56 26.21 -54.91
CA GLU A 5 -6.89 27.49 -54.26
C GLU A 5 -7.41 28.52 -55.27
N GLU A 6 -6.75 28.67 -56.43
CA GLU A 6 -7.18 29.59 -57.49
C GLU A 6 -8.52 29.15 -58.10
N LYS A 7 -8.70 27.83 -58.28
CA LYS A 7 -9.99 27.27 -58.69
C LYS A 7 -11.08 27.59 -57.66
N ALA A 8 -10.82 27.40 -56.37
CA ALA A 8 -11.76 27.72 -55.31
C ALA A 8 -12.11 29.23 -55.24
N GLN A 9 -11.16 30.11 -55.57
CA GLN A 9 -11.35 31.56 -55.62
C GLN A 9 -11.98 32.08 -56.93
N SER A 10 -12.25 31.21 -57.90
CA SER A 10 -12.97 31.58 -59.11
C SER A 10 -14.31 32.25 -58.79
N MET A 11 -14.71 33.22 -59.62
CA MET A 11 -15.97 33.98 -59.46
C MET A 11 -17.19 33.04 -59.37
N LEU A 12 -17.20 31.95 -60.14
CA LEU A 12 -18.28 30.97 -60.11
C LEU A 12 -18.34 30.23 -58.76
N ASN A 13 -17.20 29.81 -58.22
CA ASN A 13 -17.15 29.08 -56.96
C ASN A 13 -17.47 30.00 -55.77
N ARG A 14 -17.06 31.27 -55.82
CA ARG A 14 -17.51 32.29 -54.87
C ARG A 14 -19.02 32.52 -54.95
N TYR A 15 -19.59 32.60 -56.16
CA TYR A 15 -21.04 32.75 -56.35
C TYR A 15 -21.84 31.55 -55.85
N ILE A 16 -21.36 30.31 -56.13
CA ILE A 16 -21.98 29.08 -55.62
C ILE A 16 -21.90 29.04 -54.09
N ALA A 17 -20.78 29.44 -53.50
CA ALA A 17 -20.62 29.53 -52.05
C ALA A 17 -21.62 30.56 -51.44
N LEU A 18 -21.73 31.75 -52.01
CA LEU A 18 -22.70 32.77 -51.60
C LEU A 18 -24.16 32.27 -51.69
N LYS A 19 -24.55 31.66 -52.82
CA LYS A 19 -25.88 31.03 -52.99
C LYS A 19 -26.13 29.92 -51.97
N ALA A 20 -25.10 29.14 -51.62
CA ALA A 20 -25.20 28.09 -50.62
C ALA A 20 -25.27 28.66 -49.19
N GLU A 21 -24.62 29.80 -48.93
CA GLU A 21 -24.71 30.53 -47.67
C GLU A 21 -26.08 31.20 -47.49
N GLU A 22 -26.67 31.77 -48.54
CA GLU A 22 -28.04 32.32 -48.51
C GLU A 22 -29.09 31.24 -48.14
N LYS A 23 -28.88 30.00 -48.59
CA LYS A 23 -29.75 28.87 -48.23
C LYS A 23 -29.50 28.34 -46.83
N LYS A 24 -28.34 28.63 -46.23
CA LYS A 24 -28.01 28.22 -44.87
C LYS A 24 -28.52 29.27 -43.90
N LYS A 25 -29.19 28.82 -42.83
CA LYS A 25 -29.46 29.71 -41.69
C LYS A 25 -28.14 30.29 -41.17
N PRO A 26 -28.12 31.55 -40.69
CA PRO A 26 -26.93 32.14 -40.10
C PRO A 26 -26.36 31.21 -39.02
N LYS A 27 -25.04 31.20 -38.85
CA LYS A 27 -24.39 30.42 -37.78
C LYS A 27 -24.88 30.94 -36.43
N GLU A 28 -25.91 30.30 -35.90
CA GLU A 28 -26.42 30.56 -34.57
C GLU A 28 -25.27 30.34 -33.57
N ARG A 29 -25.07 31.32 -32.69
CA ARG A 29 -24.16 31.16 -31.57
C ARG A 29 -24.92 30.53 -30.43
N ARG A 30 -24.24 29.65 -29.69
CA ARG A 30 -24.83 29.09 -28.48
C ARG A 30 -25.18 30.22 -27.50
N PRO A 31 -26.35 30.17 -26.84
CA PRO A 31 -26.66 31.07 -25.74
C PRO A 31 -25.62 30.96 -24.62
N TYR A 32 -25.40 32.06 -23.90
CA TYR A 32 -24.46 32.07 -22.76
C TYR A 32 -25.02 31.28 -21.58
N LEU A 33 -26.32 31.42 -21.31
CA LEU A 33 -27.03 30.71 -20.24
C LEU A 33 -27.84 29.56 -20.83
N ALA A 34 -27.60 28.34 -20.34
CA ALA A 34 -28.38 27.17 -20.74
C ALA A 34 -29.88 27.31 -20.38
N SER A 35 -30.20 28.04 -19.31
CA SER A 35 -31.57 28.26 -18.84
C SER A 35 -32.47 29.02 -19.83
N GLU A 36 -31.89 29.78 -20.75
CA GLU A 36 -32.64 30.51 -21.79
C GLU A 36 -33.24 29.57 -22.84
N CYS A 37 -32.62 28.40 -23.05
CA CYS A 37 -33.11 27.42 -23.99
C CYS A 37 -34.34 26.68 -23.43
N ARG A 38 -35.43 26.67 -24.18
CA ARG A 38 -36.68 25.98 -23.81
C ARG A 38 -36.96 24.75 -24.67
N ASP A 39 -36.26 24.59 -25.79
CA ASP A 39 -36.42 23.45 -26.68
C ASP A 39 -35.36 22.37 -26.39
N LEU A 40 -35.81 21.12 -26.40
CA LEU A 40 -34.95 19.96 -26.12
C LEU A 40 -34.00 19.69 -27.28
N ALA A 41 -34.47 19.82 -28.53
CA ALA A 41 -33.64 19.55 -29.71
C ALA A 41 -32.51 20.59 -29.87
N GLU A 42 -32.81 21.85 -29.59
CA GLU A 42 -31.78 22.91 -29.52
C GLU A 42 -30.75 22.66 -28.40
N ALA A 43 -31.19 22.25 -27.21
CA ALA A 43 -30.28 21.94 -26.11
C ALA A 43 -29.33 20.78 -26.47
N ASP A 44 -29.84 19.72 -27.11
CA ASP A 44 -29.02 18.61 -27.59
C ASP A 44 -28.04 19.04 -28.70
N LYS A 45 -28.46 19.91 -29.63
CA LYS A 45 -27.59 20.50 -30.67
C LYS A 45 -26.41 21.25 -30.04
N TRP A 46 -26.67 22.09 -29.02
CA TRP A 46 -25.61 22.84 -28.33
C TRP A 46 -24.68 21.93 -27.53
N ARG A 47 -25.21 20.90 -26.87
CA ARG A 47 -24.38 19.87 -26.21
C ARG A 47 -23.44 19.18 -27.20
N GLN A 48 -23.95 18.75 -28.36
CA GLN A 48 -23.14 18.11 -29.40
C GLN A 48 -22.07 19.05 -29.97
N GLN A 49 -22.40 20.33 -30.15
CA GLN A 49 -21.42 21.32 -30.57
C GLN A 49 -20.28 21.46 -29.56
N ILE A 50 -20.60 21.54 -28.26
CA ILE A 50 -19.59 21.60 -27.20
C ILE A 50 -18.71 20.34 -27.22
N MET A 51 -19.30 19.15 -27.40
CA MET A 51 -18.54 17.90 -27.53
C MET A 51 -17.57 17.91 -28.71
N ARG A 52 -17.96 18.47 -29.87
CA ARG A 52 -17.08 18.61 -31.04
C ARG A 52 -15.96 19.63 -30.81
N GLU A 53 -16.24 20.70 -30.09
CA GLU A 53 -15.23 21.68 -29.69
C GLU A 53 -14.22 21.08 -28.71
N ILE A 54 -14.69 20.34 -27.71
CA ILE A 54 -13.84 19.57 -26.79
C ILE A 54 -12.97 18.60 -27.59
N GLY A 55 -13.55 17.78 -28.47
CA GLY A 55 -12.80 16.81 -29.27
C GLY A 55 -11.67 17.43 -30.10
N ARG A 56 -11.92 18.60 -30.71
CA ARG A 56 -10.87 19.34 -31.46
C ARG A 56 -9.74 19.83 -30.56
N LYS A 57 -10.07 20.39 -29.39
CA LYS A 57 -9.06 20.88 -28.43
C LYS A 57 -8.30 19.74 -27.76
N VAL A 58 -8.96 18.62 -27.47
CA VAL A 58 -8.29 17.41 -26.94
C VAL A 58 -7.27 16.90 -27.95
N ALA A 59 -7.62 16.83 -29.24
CA ALA A 59 -6.67 16.45 -30.29
C ALA A 59 -5.50 17.45 -30.42
N GLU A 60 -5.75 18.74 -30.18
CA GLU A 60 -4.70 19.76 -30.18
C GLU A 60 -3.75 19.61 -28.97
N ILE A 61 -4.27 19.36 -27.76
CA ILE A 61 -3.48 19.16 -26.54
C ILE A 61 -2.64 17.87 -26.58
N GLN A 62 -3.04 16.86 -27.34
CA GLN A 62 -2.23 15.65 -27.51
C GLN A 62 -0.88 15.93 -28.17
N ASN A 63 -0.72 17.05 -28.87
CA ASN A 63 0.56 17.42 -29.47
C ASN A 63 1.51 17.98 -28.41
N GLU A 64 2.49 17.19 -27.99
CA GLU A 64 3.50 17.57 -26.99
C GLU A 64 4.44 18.69 -27.44
N GLY A 65 4.51 18.96 -28.75
CA GLY A 65 5.32 20.04 -29.31
C GLY A 65 4.69 21.43 -29.18
N LEU A 66 3.48 21.55 -28.64
CA LEU A 66 2.91 22.86 -28.30
C LEU A 66 3.62 23.42 -27.05
N GLY A 67 3.97 24.71 -27.09
CA GLY A 67 4.58 25.39 -25.94
C GLY A 67 3.71 25.28 -24.69
N GLU A 68 4.36 25.21 -23.52
CA GLU A 68 3.72 24.99 -22.22
C GLU A 68 2.55 25.96 -21.94
N HIS A 69 2.72 27.26 -22.21
CA HIS A 69 1.66 28.25 -22.00
C HIS A 69 0.39 27.92 -22.81
N ARG A 70 0.57 27.54 -24.08
CA ARG A 70 -0.56 27.16 -24.94
C ARG A 70 -1.24 25.88 -24.45
N LEU A 71 -0.48 24.92 -23.93
CA LEU A 71 -1.05 23.72 -23.31
C LEU A 71 -1.90 24.06 -22.08
N ARG A 72 -1.46 25.03 -21.25
CA ARG A 72 -2.23 25.52 -20.09
C ARG A 72 -3.52 26.19 -20.53
N ASP A 73 -3.44 27.11 -21.49
CA ASP A 73 -4.61 27.82 -22.02
C ASP A 73 -5.63 26.85 -22.63
N LEU A 74 -5.18 25.92 -23.46
CA LEU A 74 -6.05 24.90 -24.05
C LEU A 74 -6.71 24.02 -22.96
N ASN A 75 -5.97 23.68 -21.91
CA ASN A 75 -6.50 22.88 -20.81
C ASN A 75 -7.59 23.64 -20.02
N ASP A 76 -7.38 24.92 -19.75
CA ASP A 76 -8.38 25.81 -19.15
C ASP A 76 -9.63 25.94 -20.03
N GLU A 77 -9.45 26.10 -21.33
CA GLU A 77 -10.53 26.17 -22.28
C GLU A 77 -11.35 24.87 -22.34
N ILE A 78 -10.70 23.70 -22.30
CA ILE A 78 -11.40 22.41 -22.24
C ILE A 78 -12.17 22.30 -20.92
N ASN A 79 -11.57 22.66 -19.79
CA ASN A 79 -12.25 22.64 -18.50
C ASN A 79 -13.45 23.59 -18.45
N LYS A 80 -13.36 24.73 -19.12
CA LYS A 80 -14.50 25.65 -19.31
C LYS A 80 -15.60 24.99 -20.13
N LEU A 81 -15.28 24.36 -21.27
CA LEU A 81 -16.25 23.65 -22.11
C LEU A 81 -16.91 22.46 -21.40
N ILE A 82 -16.19 21.73 -20.56
CA ILE A 82 -16.75 20.61 -19.77
C ILE A 82 -17.73 21.11 -18.72
N ARG A 83 -17.43 22.23 -18.06
CA ARG A 83 -18.39 22.88 -17.15
C ARG A 83 -19.64 23.32 -17.90
N GLU A 84 -19.48 24.01 -19.03
CA GLU A 84 -20.59 24.41 -19.91
C GLU A 84 -21.43 23.20 -20.34
N LYS A 85 -20.79 22.10 -20.78
CA LYS A 85 -21.47 20.83 -21.08
C LYS A 85 -22.31 20.35 -19.90
N GLY A 86 -21.78 20.39 -18.68
CA GLY A 86 -22.52 20.02 -17.48
C GLY A 86 -23.75 20.90 -17.21
N HIS A 87 -23.71 22.20 -17.53
CA HIS A 87 -24.88 23.08 -17.48
C HIS A 87 -25.93 22.68 -18.51
N TRP A 88 -25.51 22.40 -19.75
CA TRP A 88 -26.42 21.94 -20.81
C TRP A 88 -27.02 20.57 -20.52
N GLU A 89 -26.25 19.63 -19.96
CA GLU A 89 -26.75 18.31 -19.57
C GLU A 89 -27.78 18.40 -18.44
N ARG A 90 -27.58 19.27 -17.45
CA ARG A 90 -28.61 19.57 -16.44
C ARG A 90 -29.86 20.18 -17.07
N ARG A 91 -29.69 21.11 -18.00
CA ARG A 91 -30.83 21.72 -18.69
C ARG A 91 -31.65 20.71 -19.48
N ILE A 92 -30.99 19.78 -20.17
CA ILE A 92 -31.67 18.71 -20.90
C ILE A 92 -32.48 17.84 -19.94
N ILE A 93 -31.94 17.52 -18.76
CA ILE A 93 -32.67 16.78 -17.72
C ILE A 93 -33.88 17.57 -17.23
N GLU A 94 -33.75 18.87 -16.98
CA GLU A 94 -34.87 19.75 -16.57
C GLU A 94 -35.97 19.83 -17.63
N LEU A 95 -35.62 19.77 -18.91
CA LEU A 95 -36.57 19.74 -20.03
C LEU A 95 -37.19 18.35 -20.26
N GLY A 96 -36.87 17.36 -19.42
CA GLY A 96 -37.41 15.99 -19.52
C GLY A 96 -36.65 15.08 -20.50
N GLY A 97 -35.44 15.45 -20.88
CA GLY A 97 -34.59 14.70 -21.80
C GLY A 97 -33.72 13.61 -21.16
N PRO A 98 -32.93 12.90 -21.98
CA PRO A 98 -32.06 11.81 -21.52
C PRO A 98 -31.00 12.29 -20.53
N ASN A 99 -30.74 11.47 -19.50
CA ASN A 99 -29.71 11.76 -18.51
C ASN A 99 -28.31 11.34 -18.99
N TYR A 100 -27.63 12.23 -19.70
CA TYR A 100 -26.29 12.00 -20.21
C TYR A 100 -25.19 11.91 -19.13
N THR A 101 -25.43 12.43 -17.92
CA THR A 101 -24.44 12.39 -16.82
C THR A 101 -24.25 10.98 -16.26
N LYS A 102 -25.29 10.13 -16.31
CA LYS A 102 -25.20 8.72 -15.88
C LYS A 102 -24.47 7.86 -16.90
N HIS A 103 -24.62 8.18 -18.18
CA HIS A 103 -24.05 7.42 -19.29
C HIS A 103 -22.68 7.91 -19.73
N SER A 104 -22.17 9.03 -19.18
CA SER A 104 -20.79 9.42 -19.42
C SER A 104 -19.88 8.43 -18.69
N ALA A 105 -19.21 7.56 -19.44
CA ALA A 105 -18.09 6.80 -18.91
C ALA A 105 -17.15 7.77 -18.18
N LYS A 106 -16.69 7.41 -16.97
CA LYS A 106 -15.62 8.15 -16.32
C LYS A 106 -14.49 8.24 -17.33
N MET A 107 -14.19 9.46 -17.79
CA MET A 107 -13.19 9.70 -18.83
C MET A 107 -11.83 9.28 -18.27
N THR A 108 -11.44 8.03 -18.51
CA THR A 108 -10.10 7.50 -18.26
C THR A 108 -9.30 7.70 -19.53
N ASP A 109 -8.05 8.13 -19.39
CA ASP A 109 -7.15 8.24 -20.54
C ASP A 109 -6.85 6.87 -21.16
N LEU A 110 -6.19 6.87 -22.32
CA LEU A 110 -5.70 5.68 -23.03
C LEU A 110 -4.84 4.77 -22.12
N GLU A 111 -4.25 5.34 -21.08
CA GLU A 111 -3.40 4.69 -20.07
C GLU A 111 -4.17 4.27 -18.80
N GLY A 112 -5.50 4.42 -18.76
CA GLY A 112 -6.34 4.07 -17.60
C GLY A 112 -6.14 4.98 -16.37
N ASN A 113 -5.33 6.03 -16.49
CA ASN A 113 -5.07 6.96 -15.40
C ASN A 113 -6.25 7.93 -15.19
N ILE A 114 -6.59 8.15 -13.92
CA ILE A 114 -7.58 9.14 -13.49
C ILE A 114 -7.06 10.52 -13.92
N VAL A 115 -7.86 11.25 -14.70
CA VAL A 115 -7.52 12.57 -15.26
C VAL A 115 -7.77 13.69 -14.24
N ASP A 116 -8.45 13.36 -13.14
CA ASP A 116 -9.06 14.27 -12.20
C ASP A 116 -8.11 14.51 -11.04
N VAL A 117 -7.76 15.77 -10.79
CA VAL A 117 -7.21 16.16 -9.50
C VAL A 117 -8.40 16.28 -8.53
N PRO A 118 -8.45 15.50 -7.43
CA PRO A 118 -9.52 15.62 -6.45
C PRO A 118 -9.60 17.05 -5.95
N ASN A 119 -10.80 17.64 -5.97
CA ASN A 119 -10.99 18.98 -5.44
C ASN A 119 -10.71 18.93 -3.92
N PRO A 120 -9.80 19.75 -3.36
CA PRO A 120 -9.44 19.68 -1.94
C PRO A 120 -10.65 19.83 -1.00
N GLY A 121 -11.71 20.52 -1.46
CA GLY A 121 -12.96 20.70 -0.72
C GLY A 121 -14.01 19.61 -0.90
N GLY A 122 -13.72 18.51 -1.62
CA GLY A 122 -14.65 17.39 -1.84
C GLY A 122 -15.95 17.72 -2.58
N ARG A 123 -16.14 18.99 -2.98
CA ARG A 123 -17.36 19.51 -3.61
C ARG A 123 -17.12 19.71 -5.10
N GLY A 124 -17.76 18.86 -5.90
CA GLY A 124 -17.87 19.03 -7.35
C GLY A 124 -16.69 18.48 -8.17
N PRO A 125 -16.81 18.52 -9.52
CA PRO A 125 -15.80 18.02 -10.44
C PRO A 125 -14.51 18.84 -10.28
N GLY A 126 -13.42 18.18 -9.92
CA GLY A 126 -12.11 18.81 -9.80
C GLY A 126 -11.56 19.29 -11.15
N TYR A 127 -10.50 20.09 -11.07
CA TYR A 127 -9.76 20.52 -12.25
C TYR A 127 -9.10 19.32 -12.95
N ARG A 128 -9.15 19.30 -14.28
CA ARG A 128 -8.74 18.14 -15.09
C ARG A 128 -7.60 18.51 -16.01
N TYR A 129 -6.61 17.63 -16.16
CA TYR A 129 -5.49 17.84 -17.07
C TYR A 129 -5.52 16.82 -18.20
N PHE A 130 -5.59 17.26 -19.45
CA PHE A 130 -5.71 16.37 -20.61
C PHE A 130 -4.37 16.19 -21.33
N GLY A 131 -4.09 15.01 -21.88
CA GLY A 131 -2.98 14.77 -22.81
C GLY A 131 -1.63 15.33 -22.34
N ALA A 132 -0.97 16.14 -23.19
CA ALA A 132 0.34 16.74 -22.88
C ALA A 132 0.29 17.70 -21.69
N ALA A 133 -0.88 18.26 -21.33
CA ALA A 133 -1.01 19.13 -20.16
C ALA A 133 -0.69 18.39 -18.83
N LYS A 134 -0.78 17.05 -18.81
CA LYS A 134 -0.35 16.24 -17.65
C LYS A 134 1.17 16.20 -17.46
N LYS A 135 1.93 16.39 -18.55
CA LYS A 135 3.39 16.35 -18.55
C LYS A 135 4.02 17.69 -18.15
N LEU A 136 3.19 18.72 -17.93
CA LEU A 136 3.67 20.04 -17.52
C LEU A 136 4.40 19.98 -16.18
N PRO A 137 5.48 20.77 -15.99
CA PRO A 137 6.14 20.92 -14.70
C PRO A 137 5.14 21.29 -13.59
N GLY A 138 5.25 20.64 -12.43
CA GLY A 138 4.34 20.79 -11.27
C GLY A 138 3.02 20.01 -11.39
N VAL A 139 2.44 19.85 -12.58
CA VAL A 139 1.25 19.00 -12.79
C VAL A 139 1.65 17.52 -12.82
N ARG A 140 2.78 17.23 -13.48
CA ARG A 140 3.32 15.89 -13.60
C ARG A 140 3.54 15.23 -12.24
N GLU A 141 4.03 15.98 -11.26
CA GLU A 141 4.24 15.53 -9.89
C GLU A 141 2.94 15.13 -9.17
N LEU A 142 1.80 15.74 -9.53
CA LEU A 142 0.50 15.38 -8.95
C LEU A 142 -0.02 14.03 -9.45
N PHE A 143 0.42 13.59 -10.64
CA PHE A 143 0.00 12.34 -11.26
C PHE A 143 1.05 11.22 -11.16
N GLU A 144 2.32 11.55 -10.91
CA GLU A 144 3.34 10.58 -10.57
C GLU A 144 2.99 9.95 -9.23
N LYS A 145 2.32 8.78 -9.30
CA LYS A 145 2.06 7.98 -8.11
C LYS A 145 3.41 7.69 -7.45
N PRO A 146 3.55 7.93 -6.14
CA PRO A 146 4.76 7.49 -5.44
C PRO A 146 4.95 6.00 -5.75
N PRO A 147 6.19 5.57 -6.06
CA PRO A 147 6.44 4.19 -6.44
C PRO A 147 5.82 3.29 -5.38
N GLU A 148 4.97 2.34 -5.81
CA GLU A 148 4.29 1.45 -4.87
C GLU A 148 5.36 0.80 -4.00
N LEU A 149 5.40 1.19 -2.73
CA LEU A 149 6.34 0.63 -1.78
C LEU A 149 6.08 -0.87 -1.80
N ARG A 150 7.10 -1.64 -2.20
CA ARG A 150 7.02 -3.10 -2.23
C ARG A 150 6.48 -3.52 -0.86
N LYS A 151 5.25 -4.04 -0.83
CA LYS A 151 4.63 -4.47 0.41
C LYS A 151 5.61 -5.45 1.06
N ARG A 152 6.09 -5.13 2.26
CA ARG A 152 6.91 -6.08 3.01
C ARG A 152 6.11 -7.37 3.15
N ARG A 153 6.76 -8.51 2.93
CA ARG A 153 6.11 -9.81 3.05
C ARG A 153 5.45 -9.87 4.43
N THR A 154 4.15 -10.13 4.46
CA THR A 154 3.44 -10.27 5.73
C THR A 154 3.90 -11.57 6.39
N ARG A 155 3.72 -11.68 7.72
CA ARG A 155 4.04 -12.91 8.45
C ARG A 155 3.33 -14.13 7.83
N TYR A 156 2.10 -13.93 7.35
CA TYR A 156 1.33 -14.93 6.63
C TYR A 156 1.99 -15.38 5.31
N ASP A 157 2.52 -14.44 4.50
CA ASP A 157 3.23 -14.76 3.26
C ASP A 157 4.58 -15.47 3.47
N ILE A 158 5.13 -15.34 4.68
CA ILE A 158 6.33 -16.07 5.11
C ILE A 158 5.91 -17.48 5.54
N TYR A 159 4.94 -17.61 6.45
CA TYR A 159 4.44 -18.91 6.91
C TYR A 159 3.86 -19.77 5.79
N LYS A 160 3.25 -19.18 4.77
CA LYS A 160 2.74 -19.93 3.61
C LYS A 160 3.85 -20.64 2.81
N ARG A 161 5.09 -20.17 2.90
CA ARG A 161 6.27 -20.78 2.26
C ARG A 161 7.09 -21.66 3.20
N ILE A 162 6.76 -21.67 4.49
CA ILE A 162 7.38 -22.58 5.45
C ILE A 162 6.64 -23.91 5.31
N ASP A 163 7.29 -24.86 4.66
CA ASP A 163 6.80 -26.21 4.44
C ASP A 163 7.35 -27.18 5.50
N ALA A 164 6.92 -28.43 5.43
CA ALA A 164 7.41 -29.48 6.34
C ALA A 164 8.92 -29.70 6.22
N SER A 165 9.52 -29.39 5.06
CA SER A 165 10.97 -29.44 4.84
C SER A 165 11.72 -28.42 5.70
N TYR A 166 11.18 -27.22 5.96
CA TYR A 166 11.80 -26.27 6.90
C TYR A 166 11.95 -26.83 8.33
N TYR A 167 11.04 -27.74 8.73
CA TYR A 167 11.08 -28.39 10.04
C TYR A 167 11.82 -29.73 10.02
N GLY A 168 12.50 -30.08 8.91
CA GLY A 168 13.33 -31.28 8.82
C GLY A 168 12.56 -32.60 8.71
N TYR A 169 11.24 -32.58 8.55
CA TYR A 169 10.43 -33.81 8.44
C TYR A 169 10.73 -34.65 7.18
N ARG A 170 11.57 -34.15 6.27
CA ARG A 170 12.00 -34.82 5.05
C ARG A 170 13.50 -35.09 4.98
N ASP A 171 14.27 -34.70 5.98
CA ASP A 171 15.73 -34.83 5.96
C ASP A 171 16.16 -36.31 6.00
N ASP A 172 15.35 -37.17 6.61
CA ASP A 172 15.53 -38.63 6.62
C ASP A 172 15.33 -39.26 5.23
N GLU A 173 14.54 -38.63 4.34
CA GLU A 173 14.24 -39.15 3.00
C GLU A 173 15.35 -38.86 1.97
N ASP A 174 16.26 -37.91 2.25
CA ASP A 174 17.34 -37.53 1.32
C ASP A 174 18.47 -38.57 1.27
N GLY A 175 18.51 -39.52 2.22
CA GLY A 175 19.50 -40.61 2.27
C GLY A 175 20.95 -40.15 2.49
N ILE A 176 21.15 -38.87 2.77
CA ILE A 176 22.47 -38.29 3.11
C ILE A 176 22.87 -38.77 4.52
N LEU A 177 21.91 -38.79 5.44
CA LEU A 177 22.12 -39.21 6.82
C LEU A 177 22.60 -40.67 6.90
N GLU A 178 21.92 -41.58 6.21
CA GLU A 178 22.27 -43.01 6.15
C GLU A 178 23.71 -43.25 5.64
N ARG A 179 24.17 -42.45 4.66
CA ARG A 179 25.54 -42.54 4.13
C ARG A 179 26.61 -42.07 5.12
N LEU A 180 26.27 -41.14 6.01
CA LEU A 180 27.19 -40.61 7.01
C LEU A 180 27.18 -41.46 8.30
N GLU A 181 26.00 -41.91 8.72
CA GLU A 181 25.81 -42.72 9.93
C GLU A 181 26.37 -44.12 9.77
N GLY A 182 26.24 -44.78 8.62
CA GLY A 182 26.74 -46.16 8.43
C GLY A 182 28.23 -46.34 8.76
N PRO A 183 29.15 -45.53 8.18
CA PRO A 183 30.57 -45.59 8.51
C PRO A 183 30.90 -45.20 9.95
N ALA A 184 30.11 -44.29 10.56
CA ALA A 184 30.30 -43.88 11.94
C ALA A 184 29.84 -44.97 12.92
N GLU A 185 28.69 -45.59 12.65
CA GLU A 185 28.15 -46.71 13.41
C GLU A 185 29.09 -47.92 13.35
N GLU A 186 29.64 -48.23 12.18
CA GLU A 186 30.59 -49.33 12.03
C GLU A 186 31.87 -49.11 12.84
N LYS A 187 32.38 -47.87 12.89
CA LYS A 187 33.52 -47.51 13.74
C LYS A 187 33.20 -47.68 15.22
N MET A 188 32.09 -47.09 15.68
CA MET A 188 31.67 -47.21 17.09
C MET A 188 31.41 -48.67 17.48
N ARG A 189 30.79 -49.45 16.60
CA ARG A 189 30.55 -50.88 16.82
C ARG A 189 31.85 -51.66 16.90
N ARG A 190 32.83 -51.36 16.06
CA ARG A 190 34.15 -51.99 16.10
C ARG A 190 34.87 -51.66 17.40
N GLU A 191 34.88 -50.39 17.81
CA GLU A 191 35.47 -49.94 19.08
C GLU A 191 34.80 -50.64 20.28
N ALA A 192 33.47 -50.69 20.31
CA ALA A 192 32.73 -51.38 21.36
C ALA A 192 33.01 -52.89 21.40
N VAL A 193 33.17 -53.54 20.25
CA VAL A 193 33.52 -54.97 20.16
C VAL A 193 34.98 -55.21 20.60
N GLU A 194 35.90 -54.33 20.24
CA GLU A 194 37.29 -54.39 20.70
C GLU A 194 37.39 -54.23 22.22
N GLU A 195 36.69 -53.25 22.79
CA GLU A 195 36.59 -53.08 24.24
C GLU A 195 35.96 -54.30 24.92
N TRP A 196 34.89 -54.84 24.35
CA TRP A 196 34.25 -56.05 24.87
C TRP A 196 35.18 -57.27 24.85
N ASN A 197 35.94 -57.46 23.76
CA ASN A 197 36.93 -58.55 23.65
C ASN A 197 38.06 -58.38 24.67
N ARG A 198 38.59 -57.15 24.85
CA ARG A 198 39.61 -56.87 25.89
C ARG A 198 39.09 -57.19 27.28
N LEU A 199 37.86 -56.76 27.59
CA LEU A 199 37.22 -57.09 28.87
C LEU A 199 36.97 -58.59 29.03
N GLU A 200 36.65 -59.31 27.95
CA GLU A 200 36.48 -60.76 27.97
C GLU A 200 37.81 -61.48 28.23
N GLU A 201 38.90 -61.03 27.62
CA GLU A 201 40.25 -61.56 27.86
C GLU A 201 40.68 -61.36 29.31
N ILE A 202 40.51 -60.15 29.85
CA ILE A 202 40.76 -59.85 31.28
C ILE A 202 39.89 -60.74 32.17
N ARG A 203 38.62 -60.92 31.82
CA ARG A 203 37.69 -61.79 32.56
C ARG A 203 38.10 -63.27 32.48
N LYS A 204 38.66 -63.71 31.35
CA LYS A 204 39.13 -65.09 31.13
C LYS A 204 40.45 -65.34 31.86
N GLU A 205 41.34 -64.37 31.92
CA GLU A 205 42.56 -64.38 32.72
C GLU A 205 42.26 -64.38 34.21
N ALA A 206 41.33 -63.52 34.66
CA ALA A 206 40.81 -63.55 36.03
C ALA A 206 40.16 -64.91 36.37
N ARG A 207 39.43 -65.52 35.43
CA ARG A 207 38.88 -66.88 35.62
C ARG A 207 39.97 -67.97 35.65
N LYS A 208 41.07 -67.80 34.91
CA LYS A 208 42.23 -68.71 34.96
C LYS A 208 43.00 -68.55 36.27
N SER A 209 43.21 -67.32 36.76
CA SER A 209 43.91 -67.04 38.01
C SER A 209 43.13 -67.47 39.25
N VAL A 210 41.80 -67.38 39.22
CA VAL A 210 40.92 -67.95 40.25
C VAL A 210 41.00 -69.48 40.28
N LYS A 211 41.25 -70.13 39.13
CA LYS A 211 41.44 -71.60 39.05
C LYS A 211 42.83 -72.06 39.52
N SER A 212 43.81 -71.15 39.57
CA SER A 212 45.16 -71.38 40.11
C SER A 212 45.33 -70.95 41.58
N GLY A 213 44.26 -70.52 42.26
CA GLY A 213 44.25 -70.32 43.70
C GLY A 213 45.01 -69.09 44.21
N GLU A 214 45.27 -68.09 43.37
CA GLU A 214 45.94 -66.84 43.77
C GLU A 214 44.90 -65.72 43.89
N VAL A 215 44.65 -65.27 45.13
CA VAL A 215 43.67 -64.23 45.44
C VAL A 215 44.30 -62.86 45.20
N VAL A 216 43.96 -62.20 44.09
CA VAL A 216 44.38 -60.81 43.83
C VAL A 216 43.28 -59.84 44.23
N THR A 217 43.59 -59.09 45.28
CA THR A 217 42.83 -57.96 45.83
C THR A 217 43.27 -56.65 45.17
N LEU A 218 42.30 -55.76 44.86
CA LEU A 218 42.45 -54.29 44.73
C LEU A 218 43.04 -53.65 43.44
N SER A 219 43.03 -54.31 42.28
CA SER A 219 43.38 -53.64 41.00
C SER A 219 42.20 -53.43 40.03
N ALA A 220 41.14 -54.26 40.11
CA ALA A 220 39.99 -54.17 39.22
C ALA A 220 39.04 -52.98 39.49
N THR A 221 39.16 -52.31 40.64
CA THR A 221 38.30 -51.18 41.03
C THR A 221 38.77 -49.83 40.49
N ALA A 222 40.04 -49.71 40.07
CA ALA A 222 40.56 -48.49 39.45
C ALA A 222 40.16 -48.42 37.96
N ALA A 223 40.34 -49.52 37.22
CA ALA A 223 39.93 -49.62 35.82
C ALA A 223 38.40 -49.50 35.61
N ALA A 224 37.60 -49.92 36.60
CA ALA A 224 36.15 -49.76 36.56
C ALA A 224 35.66 -48.33 36.87
N ARG A 225 36.52 -47.47 37.44
CA ARG A 225 36.19 -46.10 37.84
C ARG A 225 36.57 -45.06 36.80
N GLU A 226 37.58 -45.35 35.98
CA GLU A 226 38.06 -44.51 34.87
C GLU A 226 37.17 -44.63 33.62
N LEU A 227 36.38 -45.70 33.51
CA LEU A 227 35.55 -46.04 32.33
C LEU A 227 34.13 -45.42 32.36
N LEU A 228 33.77 -44.62 33.37
CA LEU A 228 32.38 -44.18 33.57
C LEU A 228 32.16 -42.67 33.69
N HIS A 229 33.18 -41.79 33.75
CA HIS A 229 32.89 -40.42 34.22
C HIS A 229 33.88 -39.28 33.86
N GLU A 230 34.42 -39.20 32.64
CA GLU A 230 35.17 -37.98 32.26
C GLU A 230 34.75 -37.35 30.91
N GLU A 231 34.31 -38.11 29.90
CA GLU A 231 33.99 -37.51 28.60
C GLU A 231 32.56 -36.93 28.48
N GLU A 232 31.55 -37.49 29.18
CA GLU A 232 30.18 -36.97 29.13
C GLU A 232 29.97 -35.74 30.03
N GLU A 233 30.70 -35.60 31.14
CA GLU A 233 30.56 -34.45 32.04
C GLU A 233 31.18 -33.17 31.47
N ASP A 234 32.29 -33.26 30.75
CA ASP A 234 32.97 -32.10 30.16
C ASP A 234 32.19 -31.48 28.99
N VAL A 235 31.50 -32.30 28.18
CA VAL A 235 30.63 -31.82 27.09
C VAL A 235 29.35 -31.18 27.63
N VAL A 236 28.78 -31.75 28.70
CA VAL A 236 27.57 -31.20 29.36
C VAL A 236 27.86 -29.91 30.12
N GLU A 237 29.07 -29.75 30.69
CA GLU A 237 29.50 -28.49 31.30
C GLU A 237 29.71 -27.36 30.26
N GLU A 238 30.29 -27.68 29.10
CA GLU A 238 30.47 -26.71 28.01
C GLU A 238 29.13 -26.24 27.41
N GLU A 239 28.18 -27.15 27.18
CA GLU A 239 26.86 -26.77 26.68
C GLU A 239 26.09 -25.92 27.69
N ARG A 240 26.15 -26.26 28.98
CA ARG A 240 25.52 -25.46 30.05
C ARG A 240 26.13 -24.07 30.20
N LYS A 241 27.43 -23.89 29.92
CA LYS A 241 28.09 -22.57 29.90
C LYS A 241 27.62 -21.74 28.70
N LYS A 242 27.56 -22.33 27.51
CA LYS A 242 27.04 -21.65 26.29
C LYS A 242 25.57 -21.27 26.43
N GLU A 243 24.76 -22.11 27.06
CA GLU A 243 23.35 -21.83 27.32
C GLU A 243 23.15 -20.66 28.30
N ARG A 244 24.01 -20.55 29.32
CA ARG A 244 24.04 -19.40 30.24
C ARG A 244 24.47 -18.11 29.53
N GLU A 245 25.52 -18.15 28.72
CA GLU A 245 26.00 -16.97 27.97
C GLU A 245 24.96 -16.48 26.95
N MET A 246 24.26 -17.39 26.27
CA MET A 246 23.16 -17.05 25.37
C MET A 246 21.99 -16.41 26.12
N ARG A 247 21.68 -16.89 27.32
CA ARG A 247 20.61 -16.35 28.16
C ARG A 247 20.95 -14.97 28.71
N GLU A 248 22.19 -14.74 29.13
CA GLU A 248 22.66 -13.42 29.57
C GLU A 248 22.65 -12.39 28.43
N ASN A 249 23.06 -12.79 27.22
CA ASN A 249 22.98 -11.93 26.02
C ASN A 249 21.54 -11.61 25.59
N LEU A 250 20.59 -12.53 25.80
CA LEU A 250 19.16 -12.29 25.58
C LEU A 250 18.61 -11.30 26.62
N GLU A 251 18.96 -11.47 27.90
CA GLU A 251 18.53 -10.57 28.97
C GLU A 251 19.12 -9.15 28.82
N GLU A 252 20.34 -8.99 28.31
CA GLU A 252 20.90 -7.67 28.00
C GLU A 252 20.19 -6.97 26.83
N ASN A 253 19.80 -7.73 25.80
CA ASN A 253 19.03 -7.19 24.67
C ASN A 253 17.59 -6.82 25.06
N GLU A 254 16.95 -7.58 25.95
CA GLU A 254 15.63 -7.25 26.49
C GLU A 254 15.65 -5.99 27.36
N ARG A 255 16.76 -5.72 28.06
CA ARG A 255 16.93 -4.50 28.88
C ARG A 255 17.16 -3.22 28.05
N GLN A 256 17.47 -3.32 26.74
CA GLN A 256 17.79 -2.17 25.90
C GLN A 256 16.61 -1.55 25.13
N PHE A 257 15.38 -2.09 25.22
CA PHE A 257 14.23 -1.52 24.53
C PHE A 257 13.01 -1.32 25.43
N VAL A 258 13.06 -0.29 26.28
CA VAL A 258 11.89 0.21 27.02
C VAL A 258 11.51 1.59 26.46
N VAL A 259 10.48 1.63 25.61
CA VAL A 259 9.88 2.89 25.14
C VAL A 259 8.94 3.39 26.24
N HIS A 260 9.38 4.40 26.99
CA HIS A 260 8.56 5.01 28.02
C HIS A 260 7.47 5.86 27.37
N VAL A 261 6.26 5.31 27.27
CA VAL A 261 5.05 6.07 26.95
C VAL A 261 4.64 6.79 28.24
N PRO A 262 4.57 8.13 28.28
CA PRO A 262 4.11 8.84 29.46
C PRO A 262 2.64 8.51 29.70
N LEU A 263 2.40 7.66 30.71
CA LEU A 263 1.07 7.35 31.20
C LEU A 263 0.64 8.48 32.14
N PRO A 264 -0.53 9.10 31.92
CA PRO A 264 -1.07 10.11 32.83
C PRO A 264 -1.24 9.53 34.24
N ASP A 265 -0.88 10.33 35.25
CA ASP A 265 -1.06 9.94 36.65
C ASP A 265 -2.55 9.80 37.00
N GLU A 266 -2.90 8.99 38.00
CA GLU A 266 -4.29 8.77 38.43
C GLU A 266 -5.05 10.09 38.69
N LYS A 267 -4.36 11.10 39.23
CA LYS A 267 -4.93 12.44 39.47
C LYS A 267 -5.26 13.19 38.19
N GLU A 268 -4.50 12.99 37.11
CA GLU A 268 -4.78 13.60 35.80
C GLU A 268 -5.96 12.92 35.13
N ILE A 269 -6.05 11.59 35.27
CA ILE A 269 -7.18 10.81 34.77
C ILE A 269 -8.47 11.25 35.49
N GLU A 270 -8.45 11.39 36.81
CA GLU A 270 -9.61 11.87 37.58
C GLU A 270 -10.07 13.26 37.15
N ARG A 271 -9.14 14.19 36.92
CA ARG A 271 -9.46 15.54 36.41
C ARG A 271 -10.10 15.48 35.03
N MET A 272 -9.53 14.72 34.10
CA MET A 272 -10.10 14.58 32.76
C MET A 272 -11.48 13.92 32.79
N VAL A 273 -11.69 12.94 33.66
CA VAL A 273 -13.00 12.29 33.83
C VAL A 273 -14.01 13.26 34.43
N LEU A 274 -13.63 14.06 35.42
CA LEU A 274 -14.49 15.09 36.00
C LEU A 274 -14.85 16.18 34.98
N GLU A 275 -13.89 16.64 34.19
CA GLU A 275 -14.13 17.63 33.12
C GLU A 275 -15.09 17.08 32.05
N LYS A 276 -14.89 15.84 31.61
CA LYS A 276 -15.81 15.17 30.68
C LYS A 276 -17.22 15.06 31.26
N LYS A 277 -17.36 14.59 32.51
CA LYS A 277 -18.67 14.50 33.17
C LYS A 277 -19.32 15.86 33.35
N LYS A 278 -18.54 16.91 33.64
CA LYS A 278 -19.03 18.29 33.73
C LYS A 278 -19.53 18.78 32.38
N MET A 279 -18.79 18.53 31.30
CA MET A 279 -19.22 18.88 29.94
C MET A 279 -20.50 18.11 29.55
N GLU A 280 -20.56 16.81 29.80
CA GLU A 280 -21.76 16.01 29.52
C GLU A 280 -23.00 16.48 30.30
N LEU A 281 -22.82 16.94 31.54
CA LEU A 281 -23.92 17.52 32.31
C LEU A 281 -24.32 18.90 31.78
N LEU A 282 -23.35 19.72 31.36
CA LEU A 282 -23.64 20.99 30.71
C LEU A 282 -24.41 20.75 29.41
N ASP A 283 -23.97 19.83 28.56
CA ASP A 283 -24.65 19.49 27.30
C ASP A 283 -26.07 18.94 27.54
N LYS A 284 -26.30 18.22 28.64
CA LYS A 284 -27.63 17.66 28.97
C LYS A 284 -28.61 18.68 29.54
N TYR A 285 -28.12 19.67 30.29
CA TYR A 285 -28.97 20.54 31.09
C TYR A 285 -28.93 22.02 30.67
N VAL A 286 -27.99 22.41 29.82
CA VAL A 286 -27.90 23.77 29.30
C VAL A 286 -28.58 23.80 27.94
N SER A 287 -29.69 24.54 27.85
CA SER A 287 -30.33 24.87 26.58
C SER A 287 -29.44 25.81 25.77
N ASP A 288 -29.41 25.67 24.44
CA ASP A 288 -28.58 26.47 23.53
C ASP A 288 -28.67 27.99 23.76
N GLY A 289 -29.86 28.50 24.12
CA GLY A 289 -30.05 29.93 24.43
C GLY A 289 -29.30 30.43 25.68
N LEU A 290 -29.12 29.59 26.71
CA LEU A 290 -28.39 29.96 27.92
C LEU A 290 -26.87 29.99 27.67
N LEU A 291 -26.40 29.19 26.71
CA LEU A 291 -25.01 29.18 26.23
C LEU A 291 -24.69 30.46 25.45
N GLU A 292 -25.61 30.92 24.59
CA GLU A 292 -25.49 32.19 23.87
C GLU A 292 -25.44 33.38 24.83
N GLU A 293 -26.39 33.46 25.78
CA GLU A 293 -26.40 34.51 26.80
C GLU A 293 -25.12 34.49 27.67
N GLN A 294 -24.62 33.30 28.04
CA GLN A 294 -23.38 33.18 28.78
C GLN A 294 -22.17 33.67 27.97
N ASN A 295 -22.12 33.38 26.67
CA ASN A 295 -21.03 33.81 25.79
C ASN A 295 -21.08 35.32 25.54
N GLU A 296 -22.27 35.90 25.42
CA GLU A 296 -22.46 37.35 25.37
C GLU A 296 -21.97 38.01 26.66
N VAL A 297 -22.38 37.51 27.83
CA VAL A 297 -21.93 38.04 29.14
C VAL A 297 -20.40 37.89 29.32
N LYS A 298 -19.81 36.76 28.91
CA LYS A 298 -18.35 36.56 28.98
C LYS A 298 -17.59 37.50 28.05
N SER A 299 -18.12 37.79 26.86
CA SER A 299 -17.51 38.76 25.95
C SER A 299 -17.60 40.19 26.50
N MET A 300 -18.73 40.55 27.14
CA MET A 300 -18.91 41.83 27.83
C MET A 300 -17.98 41.98 29.05
N LEU A 301 -17.69 40.90 29.76
CA LEU A 301 -16.76 40.88 30.89
C LEU A 301 -15.29 40.75 30.48
N ASN A 302 -15.01 40.57 29.18
CA ASN A 302 -13.67 40.38 28.61
C ASN A 302 -12.86 39.25 29.26
N ILE A 303 -13.56 38.22 29.77
CA ILE A 303 -12.95 37.02 30.36
C ILE A 303 -12.91 35.96 29.26
N GLN A 304 -12.00 36.14 28.31
CA GLN A 304 -11.63 35.07 27.39
C GLN A 304 -10.25 34.55 27.81
N LYS A 305 -10.22 33.32 28.32
CA LYS A 305 -9.04 32.47 28.44
C LYS A 305 -9.32 31.19 27.67
#